data_AF-F7QQG4-F1
#
_entry.id   AF-F7QQG4-F1
#
_cell.length_a   1.000
_cell.length_b   1.000
_cell.length_c   1.000
_cell.angle_alpha   90.00
_cell.angle_beta   90.00
_cell.angle_gamma   90.00
#
_symmetry.space_group_name_H-M   'P 1'
#
loop_
_entity.id
_entity.type
_entity.pdbx_description
1 polymer ?
#
loop_
_entity_poly.entity_id
_entity_poly.type
_entity_poly.pdbx_seq_one_letter_code
_entity_poly.pdbx_strand_id
1 'polypeptide(L)'
;MSEQPVKSARQTETFDVPQEFYDLLGSPTFAPSDNSANYSLIVERMLESIRPKDFIERLFVRDLIDLTWEECRLRQIREALLGESRSAAVERLLYRKNLREVPEGAERIARAQAKDQFKNWANDRAKRKEIEEDLNKHSHGEDQAILAASYSEIYKELESVKKSIAFAQQRRMGLLREIEHRREFAQRARKASDEAVAMTPTKSK
;
A
#
# COMPACT_ATOMS: atom_id res chain seq x y z
N MET A 1 6.95 20.41 -38.81
CA MET A 1 6.37 19.78 -37.61
C MET A 1 7.42 18.82 -37.09
N SER A 2 8.24 19.28 -36.14
CA SER A 2 9.40 18.53 -35.65
C SER A 2 9.04 17.94 -34.30
N GLU A 3 8.87 16.62 -34.25
CA GLU A 3 8.74 15.87 -33.00
C GLU A 3 10.06 15.94 -32.23
N GLN A 4 10.02 16.55 -31.04
CA GLN A 4 11.11 16.43 -30.08
C GLN A 4 10.90 15.17 -29.23
N PRO A 5 11.92 14.33 -29.01
CA PRO A 5 11.79 13.18 -28.14
C PRO A 5 11.79 13.62 -26.68
N VAL A 6 10.77 13.22 -25.93
CA VAL A 6 10.70 13.36 -24.48
C VAL A 6 11.79 12.48 -23.87
N LYS A 7 12.94 13.08 -23.54
CA LYS A 7 13.98 12.43 -22.74
C LYS A 7 13.46 12.26 -21.31
N SER A 8 12.90 11.09 -21.02
CA SER A 8 12.69 10.63 -19.65
C SER A 8 14.06 10.32 -19.03
N ALA A 9 14.68 11.33 -18.44
CA ALA A 9 15.85 11.16 -17.59
C ALA A 9 15.41 10.37 -16.34
N ARG A 10 15.52 9.04 -16.38
CA ARG A 10 15.57 8.23 -15.17
C ARG A 10 16.80 8.69 -14.40
N GLN A 11 16.60 9.47 -13.35
CA GLN A 11 17.65 9.73 -12.37
C GLN A 11 17.97 8.38 -11.72
N THR A 12 19.10 7.80 -12.13
CA THR A 12 19.70 6.64 -11.48
C THR A 12 20.29 7.14 -10.18
N GLU A 13 19.46 7.27 -9.15
CA GLU A 13 19.97 7.37 -7.78
C GLU A 13 20.75 6.09 -7.49
N THR A 14 21.99 6.24 -7.03
CA THR A 14 22.91 5.13 -6.77
C THR A 14 22.43 4.34 -5.55
N PHE A 15 22.14 3.05 -5.77
CA PHE A 15 21.67 2.12 -4.75
C PHE A 15 22.85 1.45 -4.05
N ASP A 16 22.94 1.55 -2.72
CA ASP A 16 23.92 0.81 -1.90
C ASP A 16 23.33 -0.53 -1.44
N VAL A 17 23.05 -1.40 -2.40
CA VAL A 17 22.56 -2.76 -2.15
C VAL A 17 23.44 -3.71 -2.96
N PRO A 18 23.84 -4.89 -2.44
CA PRO A 18 24.69 -5.82 -3.16
C PRO A 18 24.17 -6.06 -4.58
N GLN A 19 24.99 -5.72 -5.58
CA GLN A 19 24.62 -5.76 -7.00
C GLN A 19 24.10 -7.15 -7.42
N GLU A 20 24.64 -8.21 -6.80
CA GLU A 20 24.19 -9.61 -6.94
C GLU A 20 22.68 -9.82 -6.71
N PHE A 21 22.05 -8.96 -5.92
CA PHE A 21 20.62 -9.01 -5.60
C PHE A 21 19.75 -8.47 -6.74
N TYR A 22 20.27 -7.51 -7.52
CA TYR A 22 19.60 -6.96 -8.70
C TYR A 22 19.90 -7.76 -9.96
N ASP A 23 21.11 -8.28 -10.09
CA ASP A 23 21.55 -9.01 -11.28
C ASP A 23 20.72 -10.28 -11.52
N LEU A 24 20.18 -10.88 -10.46
CA LEU A 24 19.42 -12.12 -10.53
C LEU A 24 17.95 -11.94 -10.96
N LEU A 25 17.31 -10.83 -10.57
CA LEU A 25 15.85 -10.66 -10.65
C LEU A 25 15.39 -9.32 -11.24
N GLY A 26 16.35 -8.44 -11.58
CA GLY A 26 16.09 -7.11 -12.15
C GLY A 26 15.93 -6.01 -11.10
N SER A 27 16.11 -4.77 -11.58
CA SER A 27 15.94 -3.56 -10.78
C SER A 27 14.46 -3.32 -10.45
N PRO A 28 14.16 -2.82 -9.23
CA PRO A 28 12.81 -2.42 -8.87
C PRO A 28 12.31 -1.30 -9.81
N THR A 29 11.01 -1.32 -10.12
CA THR A 29 10.37 -0.25 -10.89
C THR A 29 9.62 0.67 -9.94
N PHE A 30 9.92 1.96 -10.02
CA PHE A 30 9.31 3.00 -9.18
C PHE A 30 8.20 3.72 -9.95
N ALA A 31 7.05 3.92 -9.30
CA ALA A 31 6.03 4.85 -9.75
C ALA A 31 6.51 6.31 -9.56
N PRO A 32 5.88 7.31 -10.22
CA PRO A 32 6.28 8.71 -10.05
C PRO A 32 6.22 9.23 -8.61
N SER A 33 5.37 8.65 -7.77
CA SER A 33 5.20 8.99 -6.35
C SER A 33 6.12 8.20 -5.40
N ASP A 34 6.86 7.24 -5.93
CA ASP A 34 7.70 6.37 -5.10
C ASP A 34 8.96 7.09 -4.65
N ASN A 35 9.36 6.83 -3.40
CA ASN A 35 10.62 7.31 -2.86
C ASN A 35 11.62 6.14 -2.82
N SER A 36 12.58 6.15 -3.73
CA SER A 36 13.69 5.20 -3.85
C SER A 36 14.49 5.05 -2.56
N ALA A 37 14.69 6.12 -1.79
CA ALA A 37 15.41 6.07 -0.51
C ALA A 37 14.66 5.22 0.53
N ASN A 38 13.33 5.28 0.57
CA ASN A 38 12.53 4.42 1.45
C ASN A 38 12.63 2.95 1.06
N TYR A 39 12.66 2.66 -0.24
CA TYR A 39 12.87 1.29 -0.72
C TYR A 39 14.26 0.77 -0.31
N SER A 40 15.31 1.57 -0.51
CA SER A 40 16.67 1.22 -0.09
C SER A 40 16.76 0.94 1.41
N LEU A 41 16.10 1.77 2.24
CA LEU A 41 16.03 1.54 3.68
C LEU A 41 15.34 0.21 4.01
N ILE A 42 14.26 -0.16 3.32
CA ILE A 42 13.60 -1.47 3.51
C ILE A 42 14.58 -2.60 3.17
N VAL A 43 15.30 -2.49 2.06
CA VAL A 43 16.28 -3.50 1.63
C VAL A 43 17.37 -3.69 2.68
N GLU A 44 18.00 -2.59 3.11
CA GLU A 44 19.06 -2.59 4.12
C GLU A 44 18.56 -3.25 5.42
N ARG A 45 17.43 -2.78 5.96
CA ARG A 45 16.87 -3.31 7.21
C ARG A 45 16.49 -4.78 7.11
N MET A 46 15.97 -5.24 5.98
CA MET A 46 15.62 -6.65 5.76
C MET A 46 16.87 -7.53 5.71
N LEU A 47 17.90 -7.12 4.97
CA LEU A 47 19.17 -7.85 4.87
C LEU A 47 19.89 -7.92 6.22
N GLU A 48 19.95 -6.79 6.95
CA GLU A 48 20.55 -6.71 8.29
C GLU A 48 19.85 -7.59 9.31
N SER A 49 18.52 -7.63 9.27
CA SER A 49 17.69 -8.34 10.25
C SER A 49 17.63 -9.84 9.96
N ILE A 50 17.45 -10.22 8.70
CA ILE A 50 17.25 -11.62 8.33
C ILE A 50 18.59 -12.34 8.18
N ARG A 51 19.61 -11.67 7.62
CA ARG A 51 20.94 -12.23 7.32
C ARG A 51 20.84 -13.57 6.57
N PRO A 52 20.38 -13.56 5.30
CA PRO A 52 20.14 -14.79 4.56
C PRO A 52 21.42 -15.63 4.42
N LYS A 53 21.33 -16.92 4.77
CA LYS A 53 22.50 -17.82 4.86
C LYS A 53 22.86 -18.49 3.53
N ASP A 54 21.87 -18.65 2.66
CA ASP A 54 22.02 -19.33 1.38
C ASP A 54 21.26 -18.60 0.27
N PHE A 55 21.40 -19.10 -0.96
CA PHE A 55 20.74 -18.55 -2.13
C PHE A 55 19.20 -18.56 -2.02
N ILE A 56 18.61 -19.60 -1.41
CA ILE A 56 17.16 -19.69 -1.29
C ILE A 56 16.63 -18.69 -0.26
N GLU A 57 17.32 -18.53 0.88
CA GLU A 57 16.98 -17.46 1.83
C GLU A 57 17.12 -16.08 1.18
N ARG A 58 18.09 -15.86 0.29
CA ARG A 58 18.19 -14.60 -0.47
C ARG A 58 16.98 -14.35 -1.37
N LEU A 59 16.47 -15.39 -2.06
CA LEU A 59 15.23 -15.29 -2.84
C LEU A 59 14.03 -14.91 -1.94
N PHE A 60 13.90 -15.55 -0.78
CA PHE A 60 12.83 -15.22 0.16
C PHE A 60 12.94 -13.80 0.72
N VAL A 61 14.15 -13.33 0.99
CA VAL A 61 14.36 -11.93 1.43
C VAL A 61 13.96 -10.95 0.33
N ARG A 62 14.21 -11.26 -0.95
CA ARG A 62 13.73 -10.42 -2.06
C ARG A 62 12.21 -10.34 -2.07
N ASP A 63 11.53 -11.48 -2.04
CA ASP A 63 10.08 -11.50 -2.01
C ASP A 63 9.53 -10.74 -0.79
N LEU A 64 10.18 -10.86 0.37
CA LEU A 64 9.81 -10.10 1.56
C LEU A 64 9.95 -8.58 1.38
N ILE A 65 11.01 -8.12 0.73
CA ILE A 65 11.22 -6.70 0.39
C ILE A 65 10.12 -6.23 -0.55
N ASP A 66 9.90 -6.94 -1.65
CA ASP A 66 8.93 -6.56 -2.68
C ASP A 66 7.50 -6.56 -2.11
N LEU A 67 7.13 -7.56 -1.30
CA LEU A 67 5.84 -7.60 -0.61
C LEU A 67 5.69 -6.47 0.42
N THR A 68 6.76 -6.08 1.11
CA THR A 68 6.74 -4.96 2.07
C THR A 68 6.55 -3.64 1.32
N TRP A 69 7.24 -3.47 0.20
CA TRP A 69 7.11 -2.30 -0.65
C TRP A 69 5.71 -2.16 -1.25
N GLU A 70 5.18 -3.25 -1.79
CA GLU A 70 3.83 -3.30 -2.35
C GLU A 70 2.77 -2.98 -1.27
N GLU A 71 2.93 -3.51 -0.05
CA GLU A 71 2.03 -3.19 1.06
C GLU A 71 2.02 -1.68 1.38
N CYS A 72 3.18 -1.02 1.37
CA CYS A 72 3.28 0.43 1.57
C CYS A 72 2.55 1.20 0.46
N ARG A 73 2.74 0.81 -0.80
CA ARG A 73 2.05 1.44 -1.95
C ARG A 73 0.54 1.24 -1.89
N LEU A 74 0.08 0.02 -1.59
CA LEU A 74 -1.35 -0.27 -1.46
C LEU A 74 -2.01 0.54 -0.33
N ARG A 75 -1.30 0.77 0.78
CA ARG A 75 -1.78 1.65 1.86
C ARG A 75 -1.92 3.10 1.39
N GLN A 76 -0.98 3.61 0.61
CA GLN A 76 -1.09 4.96 0.03
C GLN A 76 -2.25 5.07 -0.96
N ILE A 77 -2.42 4.07 -1.83
CA ILE A 77 -3.55 3.99 -2.75
C ILE A 77 -4.88 3.98 -1.99
N ARG A 78 -4.96 3.22 -0.89
CA ARG A 78 -6.14 3.19 -0.01
C ARG A 78 -6.50 4.59 0.50
N GLU A 79 -5.53 5.34 1.00
CA GLU A 79 -5.78 6.71 1.51
C GLU A 79 -6.18 7.66 0.38
N ALA A 80 -5.54 7.56 -0.79
CA ALA A 80 -5.89 8.36 -1.96
C ALA A 80 -7.34 8.10 -2.41
N LEU A 81 -7.76 6.83 -2.50
CA LEU A 81 -9.12 6.44 -2.83
C LEU A 81 -10.14 7.00 -1.82
N LEU A 82 -9.83 6.92 -0.52
CA LEU A 82 -10.69 7.47 0.53
C LEU A 82 -10.82 9.00 0.42
N GLY A 83 -9.73 9.71 0.14
CA GLY A 83 -9.72 11.17 -0.02
C GLY A 83 -10.51 11.64 -1.25
N GLU A 84 -10.33 10.96 -2.38
CA GLU A 84 -11.08 11.24 -3.61
C GLU A 84 -12.57 10.94 -3.42
N SER A 85 -12.89 9.79 -2.84
CA SER A 85 -14.26 9.37 -2.55
C SER A 85 -14.98 10.32 -1.60
N ARG A 86 -14.29 10.85 -0.57
CA ARG A 86 -14.85 11.87 0.32
C ARG A 86 -15.31 13.10 -0.46
N SER A 87 -14.47 13.60 -1.36
CA SER A 87 -14.79 14.78 -2.17
C SER A 87 -16.02 14.54 -3.05
N ALA A 88 -16.06 13.39 -3.73
CA ALA A 88 -17.20 12.98 -4.54
C ALA A 88 -18.48 12.77 -3.71
N ALA A 89 -18.36 12.24 -2.48
CA ALA A 89 -19.48 12.04 -1.57
C ALA A 89 -20.08 13.36 -1.11
N VAL A 90 -19.26 14.36 -0.77
CA VAL A 90 -19.73 15.69 -0.38
C VAL A 90 -20.51 16.35 -1.52
N GLU A 91 -19.96 16.37 -2.75
CA GLU A 91 -20.66 16.94 -3.91
C GLU A 91 -22.01 16.24 -4.16
N ARG A 92 -22.05 14.91 -4.05
CA ARG A 92 -23.27 14.11 -4.22
C ARG A 92 -24.31 14.39 -3.15
N LEU A 93 -23.90 14.51 -1.88
CA LEU A 93 -24.80 14.80 -0.77
C LEU A 93 -25.36 16.23 -0.88
N LEU A 94 -24.53 17.21 -1.24
CA LEU A 94 -24.98 18.58 -1.54
C LEU A 94 -26.02 18.59 -2.67
N TYR A 95 -25.76 17.87 -3.76
CA TYR A 95 -26.72 17.75 -4.85
C TYR A 95 -28.04 17.13 -4.39
N ARG A 96 -28.02 16.03 -3.62
CA ARG A 96 -29.22 15.40 -3.08
C ARG A 96 -29.99 16.33 -2.13
N LYS A 97 -29.29 17.13 -1.32
CA LYS A 97 -29.91 18.13 -0.44
C LYS A 97 -30.63 19.19 -1.27
N ASN A 98 -29.92 19.84 -2.18
CA ASN A 98 -30.50 20.93 -2.99
C ASN A 98 -31.63 20.44 -3.89
N LEU A 99 -31.55 19.20 -4.39
CA LEU A 99 -32.62 18.60 -5.19
C LEU A 99 -33.94 18.49 -4.42
N ARG A 100 -33.91 18.31 -3.09
CA ARG A 100 -35.10 18.29 -2.23
C ARG A 100 -35.69 19.68 -1.98
N GLU A 101 -34.90 20.74 -2.20
CA GLU A 101 -35.27 22.13 -1.94
C GLU A 101 -35.81 22.85 -3.18
N VAL A 102 -35.53 22.31 -4.37
CA VAL A 102 -36.02 22.87 -5.64
C VAL A 102 -37.28 22.15 -6.15
N PRO A 103 -38.14 22.82 -6.94
CA PRO A 103 -39.26 22.16 -7.61
C PRO A 103 -38.82 21.05 -8.59
N GLU A 104 -39.72 20.11 -8.85
CA GLU A 104 -39.51 19.07 -9.87
C GLU A 104 -39.20 19.70 -11.25
N GLY A 105 -38.20 19.17 -11.97
CA GLY A 105 -37.73 19.73 -13.24
C GLY A 105 -36.70 20.86 -13.12
N ALA A 106 -36.29 21.24 -11.90
CA ALA A 106 -35.26 22.24 -11.64
C ALA A 106 -33.87 21.66 -11.29
N GLU A 107 -33.54 20.45 -11.77
CA GLU A 107 -32.31 19.72 -11.42
C GLU A 107 -31.03 20.51 -11.77
N ARG A 108 -31.09 21.33 -12.82
CA ARG A 108 -29.97 22.20 -13.23
C ARG A 108 -29.62 23.22 -12.15
N ILE A 109 -30.64 23.75 -11.44
CA ILE A 109 -30.45 24.71 -10.35
C ILE A 109 -29.80 24.02 -9.15
N ALA A 110 -30.32 22.86 -8.74
CA ALA A 110 -29.75 22.09 -7.64
C ALA A 110 -28.28 21.71 -7.89
N ARG A 111 -27.94 21.33 -9.14
CA ARG A 111 -26.56 21.02 -9.54
C ARG A 111 -25.66 22.25 -9.51
N ALA A 112 -26.13 23.41 -9.95
CA ALA A 112 -25.36 24.65 -9.91
C ALA A 112 -25.06 25.07 -8.47
N GLN A 113 -26.06 25.00 -7.58
CA GLN A 113 -25.91 25.29 -6.16
C GLN A 113 -24.94 24.33 -5.48
N ALA A 114 -25.04 23.02 -5.78
CA ALA A 114 -24.15 22.01 -5.19
C ALA A 114 -22.69 22.25 -5.60
N LYS A 115 -22.44 22.64 -6.85
CA LYS A 115 -21.10 22.99 -7.32
C LYS A 115 -20.53 24.22 -6.63
N ASP A 116 -21.36 25.23 -6.37
CA ASP A 116 -20.93 26.44 -5.65
C ASP A 116 -20.58 26.13 -4.19
N GLN A 117 -21.46 25.39 -3.51
CA GLN A 117 -21.21 24.90 -2.15
C GLN A 117 -19.97 24.00 -2.07
N PHE A 118 -19.76 23.12 -3.05
CA PHE A 118 -18.57 22.28 -3.11
C PHE A 118 -17.28 23.10 -3.27
N LYS A 119 -17.28 24.15 -4.09
CA LYS A 119 -16.12 25.07 -4.20
C LYS A 119 -15.81 25.73 -2.85
N ASN A 120 -16.83 26.14 -2.11
CA ASN A 120 -16.66 26.69 -0.76
C ASN A 120 -16.12 25.63 0.21
N TRP A 121 -16.67 24.41 0.19
CA TRP A 121 -16.17 23.28 0.99
C TRP A 121 -14.70 22.94 0.69
N ALA A 122 -14.29 22.99 -0.58
CA ALA A 122 -12.93 22.67 -0.99
C ALA A 122 -11.92 23.74 -0.55
N ASN A 123 -12.28 25.03 -0.63
CA ASN A 123 -11.32 26.14 -0.51
C ASN A 123 -11.40 26.91 0.82
N ASP A 124 -12.50 26.84 1.56
CA ASP A 124 -12.70 27.60 2.80
C ASP A 124 -12.94 26.66 3.99
N ARG A 125 -12.05 26.72 4.99
CA ARG A 125 -12.09 25.87 6.18
C ARG A 125 -13.32 26.13 7.06
N ALA A 126 -13.76 27.37 7.19
CA ALA A 126 -14.93 27.71 8.00
C ALA A 126 -16.20 27.18 7.31
N LYS A 127 -16.35 27.49 6.01
CA LYS A 127 -17.46 26.97 5.18
C LYS A 127 -17.48 25.45 5.13
N ARG A 128 -16.31 24.81 5.04
CA ARG A 128 -16.19 23.34 5.08
C ARG A 128 -16.86 22.78 6.32
N LYS A 129 -16.52 23.31 7.50
CA LYS A 129 -17.07 22.83 8.77
C LYS A 129 -18.59 23.02 8.83
N GLU A 130 -19.09 24.20 8.44
CA GLU A 130 -20.54 24.47 8.39
C GLU A 130 -21.28 23.50 7.46
N ILE A 131 -20.73 23.26 6.27
CA ILE A 131 -21.30 22.33 5.29
C ILE A 131 -21.28 20.90 5.82
N GLU A 132 -20.17 20.47 6.42
CA GLU A 132 -20.06 19.12 6.99
C GLU A 132 -21.04 18.93 8.15
N GLU A 133 -21.19 19.91 9.05
CA GLU A 133 -22.19 19.88 10.13
C GLU A 133 -23.62 19.77 9.57
N ASP A 134 -23.96 20.57 8.56
CA ASP A 134 -25.28 20.54 7.92
C ASP A 134 -25.57 19.21 7.21
N LEU A 135 -24.60 18.66 6.46
CA LEU A 135 -24.75 17.36 5.80
C LEU A 135 -24.92 16.20 6.80
N ASN A 136 -24.32 16.32 8.00
CA ASN A 136 -24.39 15.31 9.05
C ASN A 136 -25.54 15.54 10.05
N LYS A 137 -26.36 16.58 9.88
CA LYS A 137 -27.44 16.95 10.81
C LYS A 137 -28.43 15.81 11.11
N HIS A 138 -28.59 14.87 10.18
CA HIS A 138 -29.51 13.73 10.30
C HIS A 138 -28.80 12.39 10.56
N SER A 139 -27.48 12.38 10.75
CA SER A 139 -26.72 11.17 11.09
C SER A 139 -26.41 11.07 12.58
N HIS A 140 -26.13 9.85 13.06
CA HIS A 140 -25.89 9.55 14.47
C HIS A 140 -24.51 9.96 15.00
N GLY A 141 -23.79 10.84 14.28
CA GLY A 141 -22.48 11.32 14.69
C GLY A 141 -21.89 12.33 13.71
N GLU A 142 -20.84 13.00 14.16
CA GLU A 142 -20.01 13.86 13.32
C GLU A 142 -19.45 13.04 12.15
N ASP A 143 -19.58 13.54 10.93
CA ASP A 143 -19.03 12.95 9.70
C ASP A 143 -19.65 11.63 9.18
N GLN A 144 -20.60 11.02 9.89
CA GLN A 144 -21.12 9.69 9.52
C GLN A 144 -21.82 9.63 8.16
N ALA A 145 -22.59 10.65 7.78
CA ALA A 145 -23.29 10.67 6.48
C ALA A 145 -22.29 10.72 5.32
N ILE A 146 -21.26 11.56 5.46
CA ILE A 146 -20.19 11.72 4.46
C ILE A 146 -19.37 10.45 4.38
N LEU A 147 -18.96 9.88 5.52
CA LEU A 147 -18.22 8.62 5.57
C LEU A 147 -19.01 7.49 4.89
N ALA A 148 -20.28 7.29 5.26
CA ALA A 148 -21.11 6.25 4.67
C ALA A 148 -21.27 6.42 3.14
N ALA A 149 -21.48 7.65 2.67
CA ALA A 149 -21.61 7.96 1.25
C ALA A 149 -20.28 7.77 0.48
N SER A 150 -19.14 8.04 1.12
CA SER A 150 -17.80 7.80 0.58
C SER A 150 -17.53 6.31 0.45
N TYR A 151 -17.71 5.56 1.55
CA TYR A 151 -17.51 4.11 1.57
C TYR A 151 -18.40 3.37 0.58
N SER A 152 -19.67 3.78 0.44
CA SER A 152 -20.61 3.17 -0.51
C SER A 152 -20.20 3.34 -1.96
N GLU A 153 -19.48 4.42 -2.28
CA GLU A 153 -19.04 4.73 -3.65
C GLU A 153 -17.90 3.82 -4.10
N ILE A 154 -16.92 3.60 -3.22
CA ILE A 154 -15.67 2.89 -3.54
C ILE A 154 -15.57 1.52 -2.89
N TYR A 155 -16.70 0.96 -2.46
CA TYR A 155 -16.71 -0.26 -1.64
C TYR A 155 -15.92 -1.40 -2.30
N LYS A 156 -16.10 -1.60 -3.61
CA LYS A 156 -15.46 -2.71 -4.34
C LYS A 156 -13.95 -2.51 -4.49
N GLU A 157 -13.54 -1.30 -4.86
CA GLU A 157 -12.15 -0.90 -5.04
C GLU A 157 -11.41 -0.97 -3.70
N LEU A 158 -12.02 -0.44 -2.64
CA LEU A 158 -11.47 -0.47 -1.29
C LEU A 158 -11.33 -1.91 -0.76
N GLU A 159 -12.34 -2.75 -1.01
CA GLU A 159 -12.29 -4.17 -0.63
C GLU A 159 -11.21 -4.93 -1.41
N SER A 160 -11.03 -4.62 -2.69
CA SER A 160 -9.96 -5.20 -3.51
C SER A 160 -8.58 -4.83 -2.96
N VAL A 161 -8.35 -3.54 -2.66
CA VAL A 161 -7.07 -3.07 -2.08
C VAL A 161 -6.82 -3.71 -0.71
N LYS A 162 -7.85 -3.80 0.15
CA LYS A 162 -7.74 -4.48 1.46
C LYS A 162 -7.34 -5.95 1.32
N LYS A 163 -7.93 -6.67 0.35
CA LYS A 163 -7.58 -8.06 0.06
C LYS A 163 -6.13 -8.18 -0.42
N SER A 164 -5.67 -7.28 -1.29
CA SER A 164 -4.28 -7.27 -1.75
C SER A 164 -3.29 -7.02 -0.59
N ILE A 165 -3.62 -6.09 0.32
CA ILE A 165 -2.81 -5.85 1.54
C ILE A 165 -2.77 -7.11 2.41
N ALA A 166 -3.92 -7.73 2.68
CA ALA A 166 -4.00 -8.93 3.50
C ALA A 166 -3.22 -10.10 2.88
N PHE A 167 -3.30 -10.25 1.55
CA PHE A 167 -2.54 -11.26 0.81
C PHE A 167 -1.03 -11.03 0.94
N ALA A 168 -0.55 -9.79 0.77
CA ALA A 168 0.86 -9.46 0.93
C ALA A 168 1.35 -9.77 2.36
N GLN A 169 0.58 -9.39 3.38
CA GLN A 169 0.88 -9.69 4.78
C GLN A 169 0.95 -11.20 5.06
N GLN A 170 -0.04 -11.96 4.57
CA GLN A 170 -0.07 -13.41 4.73
C GLN A 170 1.15 -14.08 4.08
N ARG A 171 1.52 -13.64 2.87
CA ARG A 171 2.71 -14.15 2.17
C ARG A 171 4.00 -13.84 2.91
N ARG A 172 4.14 -12.61 3.43
CA ARG A 172 5.31 -12.22 4.25
C ARG A 172 5.44 -13.10 5.49
N MET A 173 4.34 -13.31 6.23
CA MET A 173 4.34 -14.20 7.39
C MET A 173 4.72 -15.63 7.02
N GLY A 174 4.27 -16.14 5.87
CA GLY A 174 4.62 -17.46 5.36
C GLY A 174 6.12 -17.60 5.06
N LEU A 175 6.71 -16.62 4.38
CA LEU A 175 8.13 -16.61 4.02
C LEU A 175 9.04 -16.54 5.27
N LEU A 176 8.67 -15.71 6.25
CA LEU A 176 9.42 -15.64 7.52
C LEU A 176 9.44 -16.98 8.25
N ARG A 177 8.29 -17.66 8.33
CA ARG A 177 8.21 -19.01 8.92
C ARG A 177 9.03 -20.03 8.15
N GLU A 178 9.06 -19.95 6.83
CA GLU A 178 9.85 -20.87 6.01
C GLU A 178 11.36 -20.68 6.25
N ILE A 179 11.82 -19.44 6.39
CA ILE A 179 13.21 -19.14 6.77
C ILE A 179 13.53 -19.75 8.14
N GLU A 180 12.68 -19.54 9.15
CA GLU A 180 12.84 -20.12 10.48
C GLU A 180 12.90 -21.65 10.44
N HIS A 181 11.95 -22.28 9.75
CA HIS A 181 11.84 -23.72 9.62
C HIS A 181 13.08 -24.35 8.96
N ARG A 182 13.60 -23.74 7.89
CA ARG A 182 14.84 -24.19 7.23
C ARG A 182 16.04 -24.14 8.18
N ARG A 183 16.13 -23.08 8.99
CA ARG A 183 17.22 -22.90 9.95
C ARG A 183 17.16 -23.95 11.07
N GLU A 184 15.98 -24.20 11.61
CA GLU A 184 15.76 -25.25 12.61
C GLU A 184 16.08 -26.64 12.05
N PHE A 185 15.65 -26.94 10.83
CA PHE A 185 15.99 -28.19 10.16
C PHE A 185 17.51 -28.35 9.99
N ALA A 186 18.19 -27.33 9.47
CA ALA A 186 19.64 -27.37 9.29
C ALA A 186 20.38 -27.55 10.63
N GLN A 187 19.91 -26.93 11.71
CA GLN A 187 20.48 -27.10 13.04
C GLN A 187 20.28 -28.54 13.56
N ARG A 188 19.08 -29.11 13.41
CA ARG A 188 18.80 -30.50 13.81
C ARG A 188 19.62 -31.50 13.01
N ALA A 189 19.73 -31.30 11.70
CA ALA A 189 20.51 -32.17 10.81
C ALA A 189 21.99 -32.18 11.18
N ARG A 190 22.58 -31.00 11.49
CA ARG A 190 23.97 -30.89 11.96
C ARG A 190 24.18 -31.66 13.26
N LYS A 191 23.31 -31.44 14.26
CA LYS A 191 23.39 -32.13 15.54
C LYS A 191 23.35 -33.66 15.37
N ALA A 192 22.40 -34.16 14.57
CA ALA A 192 22.28 -35.60 14.32
C ALA A 192 23.52 -36.17 13.58
N SER A 193 24.07 -35.40 12.64
CA SER A 193 25.31 -35.78 11.94
C SER A 193 26.50 -35.84 12.91
N ASP A 194 26.67 -34.84 13.77
CA ASP A 194 27.78 -34.79 14.74
C ASP A 194 27.70 -35.95 15.74
N GLU A 195 26.49 -36.28 16.22
CA GLU A 195 26.22 -37.44 17.08
C GLU A 195 26.57 -38.76 16.38
N ALA A 196 26.20 -38.92 15.11
CA ALA A 196 26.50 -40.13 14.34
C ALA A 196 28.02 -40.33 14.13
N VAL A 197 28.74 -39.25 13.81
CA VAL A 197 30.21 -39.28 13.65
C VAL A 197 30.89 -39.66 14.97
N ALA A 198 30.43 -39.12 16.09
CA ALA A 198 30.98 -39.42 17.42
C ALA A 198 30.75 -40.88 17.85
N MET A 199 29.67 -41.53 17.37
CA MET A 199 29.35 -42.93 17.68
C MET A 199 30.10 -43.95 16.83
N THR A 200 30.73 -43.56 15.71
CA THR A 200 31.55 -44.46 14.90
C THR A 200 32.92 -44.71 15.54
N PRO A 201 33.24 -45.94 16.00
CA PRO A 201 34.54 -46.23 16.61
C PRO A 201 35.64 -46.16 15.54
N THR A 202 36.64 -45.33 15.78
CA THR A 202 37.87 -45.24 14.99
C THR A 202 38.53 -46.61 14.99
N LYS A 203 38.50 -47.32 13.85
CA LYS A 203 39.24 -48.57 13.68
C LYS A 203 40.74 -48.25 13.73
N SER A 204 41.35 -48.42 14.90
CA SER A 204 42.80 -48.40 15.06
C SER A 204 43.40 -49.59 14.31
N LYS A 205 44.35 -49.31 13.41
CA LYS A 205 45.26 -50.28 12.79
C LYS A 205 46.39 -50.62 13.74
#